data_AF-X0YV89-F1
#
_entry.id   AF-X0YV89-F1
#
_cell.length_a   1.000
_cell.length_b   1.000
_cell.length_c   1.000
_cell.angle_alpha   90.00
_cell.angle_beta   90.00
_cell.angle_gamma   90.00
#
_symmetry.space_group_name_H-M   'P 1'
#
loop_
_entity.id
_entity.type
_entity.pdbx_description
1 polymer ?
#
loop_
_entity_poly.entity_id
_entity_poly.type
_entity_poly.pdbx_seq_one_letter_code
_entity_poly.pdbx_strand_id
1 'polypeptide(L)'
;DWQQLSGRAAGGLLSVSGPDDAQIGILTLGSIVGTLSAASDTYTDLPATKLVNLRAYRPFPVDALRLACSGLTDLIVLERALSPGFGGIVSAEVHAALAGMQAVPRIHSFAVGLGGRDIPLEIYRTLHERIDIAEPQPFSIIDVEREKLPVEDHGIEVTETMT
;
A
#
# COMPACT_ATOMS: atom_id res chain seq x y z
N ASP A 1 0.40 -1.66 29.78
CA ASP A 1 1.75 -1.62 30.38
C ASP A 1 2.73 -0.78 29.56
N TRP A 2 3.13 -1.18 28.34
CA TRP A 2 4.11 -0.40 27.55
C TRP A 2 3.71 1.05 27.24
N GLN A 3 2.47 1.29 26.81
CA GLN A 3 1.97 2.64 26.53
C GLN A 3 1.95 3.52 27.78
N GLN A 4 1.62 2.95 28.94
CA GLN A 4 1.60 3.68 30.21
C GLN A 4 3.02 4.09 30.63
N LEU A 5 4.01 3.26 30.35
CA LEU A 5 5.42 3.53 30.68
C LEU A 5 6.09 4.52 29.71
N SER A 6 5.80 4.41 28.42
CA SER A 6 6.52 5.14 27.37
C SER A 6 5.77 6.34 26.79
N GLY A 7 4.46 6.44 27.05
CA GLY A 7 3.55 7.34 26.34
C GLY A 7 3.29 6.94 24.88
N ARG A 8 3.92 5.88 24.37
CA ARG A 8 3.82 5.44 22.98
C ARG A 8 2.87 4.27 22.86
N ALA A 9 1.79 4.46 22.10
CA ALA A 9 0.92 3.36 21.72
C ALA A 9 1.69 2.42 20.76
N ALA A 10 2.03 1.22 21.24
CA ALA A 10 2.77 0.22 20.45
C ALA A 10 2.01 -1.11 20.29
N GLY A 11 0.83 -1.27 20.90
CA GLY A 11 0.01 -2.50 20.80
C GLY A 11 -1.02 -2.46 19.68
N GLY A 12 -1.47 -3.63 19.21
CA GLY A 12 -2.44 -3.78 18.11
C GLY A 12 -1.80 -4.33 16.83
N LEU A 13 -2.57 -5.08 16.03
CA LEU A 13 -2.06 -5.74 14.81
C LEU A 13 -1.84 -4.77 13.63
N LEU A 14 -2.53 -3.64 13.65
CA LEU A 14 -2.34 -2.51 12.74
C LEU A 14 -2.57 -1.19 13.48
N SER A 15 -2.17 -0.07 12.89
CA SER A 15 -2.57 1.28 13.31
C SER A 15 -3.17 2.03 12.13
N VAL A 16 -4.16 2.88 12.40
CA VAL A 16 -4.83 3.72 11.40
C VAL A 16 -4.67 5.18 11.80
N SER A 17 -4.40 6.04 10.83
CA SER A 17 -4.36 7.50 11.00
C SER A 17 -4.93 8.21 9.78
N GLY A 18 -5.23 9.50 9.92
CA GLY A 18 -5.87 10.31 8.87
C GLY A 18 -7.38 10.48 9.10
N PRO A 19 -8.08 11.19 8.20
CA PRO A 19 -9.49 11.51 8.39
C PRO A 19 -10.40 10.27 8.35
N ASP A 20 -11.45 10.28 9.18
CA ASP A 20 -12.40 9.16 9.28
C ASP A 20 -13.21 8.96 7.99
N ASP A 21 -13.52 10.06 7.30
CA ASP A 21 -14.32 10.14 6.07
C ASP A 21 -13.50 9.99 4.78
N ALA A 22 -12.17 9.81 4.90
CA ALA A 22 -11.31 9.56 3.76
C ALA A 22 -11.78 8.33 2.97
N GLN A 23 -11.94 8.51 1.66
CA GLN A 23 -12.37 7.46 0.72
C GLN A 23 -11.18 6.63 0.20
N ILE A 24 -9.96 7.15 0.33
CA ILE A 24 -8.73 6.51 -0.11
C ILE A 24 -7.96 6.03 1.10
N GLY A 25 -7.48 4.80 1.06
CA GLY A 25 -6.55 4.24 2.05
C GLY A 25 -5.19 3.92 1.42
N ILE A 26 -4.11 4.10 2.19
CA ILE A 26 -2.80 3.53 1.86
C ILE A 26 -2.41 2.55 2.98
N LEU A 27 -2.32 1.28 2.63
CA LEU A 27 -1.78 0.22 3.48
C LEU A 27 -0.29 0.04 3.21
N THR A 28 0.52 0.05 4.27
CA THR A 28 1.96 -0.22 4.19
C THR A 28 2.47 -0.95 5.44
N LEU A 29 3.73 -1.37 5.41
CA LEU A 29 4.48 -1.89 6.55
C LEU A 29 5.75 -1.06 6.78
N GLY A 30 6.16 -0.93 8.03
CA GLY A 30 7.51 -0.47 8.39
C GLY A 30 7.71 1.04 8.18
N SER A 31 8.93 1.45 7.83
CA SER A 31 9.34 2.86 7.87
C SER A 31 8.60 3.78 6.90
N ILE A 32 8.00 3.23 5.84
CA ILE A 32 7.30 4.03 4.81
C ILE A 32 6.12 4.81 5.41
N VAL A 33 5.50 4.32 6.49
CA VAL A 33 4.42 5.05 7.16
C VAL A 33 4.84 6.45 7.59
N GLY A 34 6.10 6.63 8.03
CA GLY A 34 6.63 7.93 8.42
C GLY A 34 6.71 8.88 7.23
N THR A 35 7.23 8.40 6.09
CA THR A 35 7.28 9.14 4.83
C THR A 35 5.86 9.53 4.37
N LEU A 36 4.92 8.58 4.38
CA LEU A 36 3.54 8.84 3.95
C LEU A 36 2.82 9.82 4.87
N SER A 37 3.05 9.76 6.18
CA SER A 37 2.49 10.72 7.14
C SER A 37 3.04 12.13 6.90
N ALA A 38 4.35 12.27 6.69
CA ALA A 38 4.94 13.57 6.36
C ALA A 38 4.46 14.08 4.99
N ALA A 39 4.26 13.18 4.03
CA ALA A 39 3.77 13.53 2.71
C ALA A 39 2.30 13.95 2.74
N SER A 40 1.44 13.32 3.54
CA SER A 40 0.04 13.75 3.69
C SER A 40 -0.07 15.15 4.29
N ASP A 41 0.84 15.53 5.20
CA ASP A 41 0.90 16.88 5.76
C ASP A 41 1.46 17.90 4.74
N THR A 42 2.27 17.45 3.79
CA THR A 42 2.91 18.30 2.77
C THR A 42 1.99 18.53 1.55
N TYR A 43 1.31 17.50 1.05
CA TYR A 43 0.47 17.55 -0.15
C TYR A 43 -1.02 17.71 0.19
N THR A 44 -1.37 18.89 0.71
CA THR A 44 -2.75 19.21 1.14
C THR A 44 -3.71 19.49 -0.02
N ASP A 45 -3.21 19.60 -1.25
CA ASP A 45 -4.00 19.74 -2.49
C ASP A 45 -4.58 18.41 -2.98
N LEU A 46 -4.08 17.28 -2.47
CA LEU A 46 -4.52 15.94 -2.85
C LEU A 46 -5.67 15.45 -1.95
N PRO A 47 -6.47 14.47 -2.42
CA PRO A 47 -7.51 13.87 -1.60
C PRO A 47 -7.00 13.35 -0.25
N ALA A 48 -7.80 13.58 0.79
CA ALA A 48 -7.54 13.06 2.13
C ALA A 48 -7.42 11.53 2.10
N THR A 49 -6.38 11.01 2.75
CA THR A 49 -6.04 9.58 2.72
C THR A 49 -5.89 9.03 4.14
N LYS A 50 -6.47 7.85 4.35
CA LYS A 50 -6.32 7.05 5.56
C LYS A 50 -5.05 6.21 5.47
N LEU A 51 -4.12 6.36 6.39
CA LEU A 51 -2.90 5.54 6.44
C LEU A 51 -3.14 4.33 7.34
N VAL A 52 -2.98 3.14 6.79
CA VAL A 52 -3.11 1.86 7.49
C VAL A 52 -1.72 1.22 7.58
N ASN A 53 -1.10 1.31 8.76
CA ASN A 53 0.20 0.70 9.00
C ASN A 53 0.01 -0.68 9.63
N LEU A 54 0.34 -1.71 8.86
CA LEU A 54 0.39 -3.07 9.34
C LEU A 54 1.55 -3.18 10.35
N ARG A 55 1.27 -3.74 11.54
CA ARG A 55 2.29 -3.91 12.59
C ARG A 55 2.64 -5.37 12.82
N ALA A 56 1.67 -6.25 12.61
CA ALA A 56 1.87 -7.69 12.59
C ALA A 56 1.53 -8.24 11.19
N TYR A 57 2.51 -8.80 10.49
CA TYR A 57 2.26 -9.54 9.26
C TYR A 57 1.74 -10.96 9.56
N ARG A 58 2.15 -11.52 10.70
CA ARG A 58 1.70 -12.82 11.20
C ARG A 58 1.41 -12.77 12.71
N PRO A 59 0.24 -13.27 13.16
CA PRO A 59 -0.92 -13.65 12.35
C PRO A 59 -1.43 -12.46 11.53
N PHE A 60 -1.94 -12.72 10.31
CA PHE A 60 -2.43 -11.65 9.44
C PHE A 60 -3.79 -11.11 9.95
N PRO A 61 -3.98 -9.79 10.10
CA PRO A 61 -5.10 -9.25 10.87
C PRO A 61 -6.36 -9.01 10.03
N VAL A 62 -7.00 -10.09 9.59
CA VAL A 62 -8.17 -10.03 8.68
C VAL A 62 -9.28 -9.11 9.21
N ASP A 63 -9.76 -9.32 10.43
CA ASP A 63 -10.91 -8.57 10.96
C ASP A 63 -10.60 -7.09 11.15
N ALA A 64 -9.40 -6.77 11.66
CA ALA A 64 -8.97 -5.39 11.84
C ALA A 64 -8.78 -4.69 10.49
N LEU A 65 -8.26 -5.40 9.48
CA LEU A 65 -8.08 -4.87 8.15
C LEU A 65 -9.42 -4.57 7.47
N ARG A 66 -10.39 -5.49 7.55
CA ARG A 66 -11.75 -5.28 7.04
C ARG A 66 -12.42 -4.06 7.67
N LEU A 67 -12.26 -3.88 8.98
CA LEU A 67 -12.77 -2.70 9.68
C LEU A 67 -12.10 -1.41 9.18
N ALA A 68 -10.77 -1.40 9.04
CA ALA A 68 -10.02 -0.25 8.55
C ALA A 68 -10.36 0.12 7.09
N CYS A 69 -10.73 -0.87 6.27
CA CYS A 69 -11.10 -0.69 4.87
C CYS A 69 -12.60 -0.43 4.64
N SER A 70 -13.43 -0.50 5.67
CA SER A 70 -14.86 -0.24 5.54
C SER A 70 -15.12 1.20 5.11
N GLY A 71 -15.87 1.37 4.02
CA GLY A 71 -16.21 2.69 3.47
C GLY A 71 -15.14 3.31 2.55
N LEU A 72 -14.01 2.63 2.32
CA LEU A 72 -13.06 3.07 1.31
C LEU A 72 -13.58 2.75 -0.10
N THR A 73 -13.31 3.64 -1.06
CA THR A 73 -13.46 3.38 -2.49
C THR A 73 -12.21 2.75 -3.07
N ASP A 74 -11.05 3.16 -2.57
CA ASP A 74 -9.74 2.78 -3.08
C ASP A 74 -8.78 2.42 -1.94
N LEU A 75 -8.05 1.33 -2.11
CA LEU A 75 -7.00 0.90 -1.21
C LEU A 75 -5.71 0.70 -1.99
N ILE A 76 -4.72 1.53 -1.69
CA ILE A 76 -3.37 1.40 -2.21
C ILE A 76 -2.59 0.48 -1.25
N VAL A 77 -2.06 -0.63 -1.74
CA VAL A 77 -1.13 -1.48 -1.00
C VAL A 77 0.29 -1.16 -1.47
N LEU A 78 1.07 -0.54 -0.59
CA LEU A 78 2.44 -0.15 -0.85
C LEU A 78 3.39 -1.05 -0.04
N GLU A 79 4.26 -1.78 -0.74
CA GLU A 79 5.20 -2.71 -0.11
C GLU A 79 6.62 -2.59 -0.66
N ARG A 80 7.61 -3.04 0.12
CA ARG A 80 9.02 -3.10 -0.28
C ARG A 80 9.46 -4.51 -0.65
N ALA A 81 8.52 -5.32 -1.12
CA ALA A 81 8.75 -6.72 -1.42
C ALA A 81 7.90 -7.14 -2.62
N LEU A 82 8.34 -8.21 -3.26
CA LEU A 82 7.58 -8.89 -4.31
C LEU A 82 7.90 -10.38 -4.27
N SER A 83 6.96 -11.17 -4.77
CA SER A 83 7.12 -12.58 -5.09
C SER A 83 7.31 -12.69 -6.61
N PRO A 84 8.50 -13.09 -7.09
CA PRO A 84 8.75 -13.25 -8.51
C PRO A 84 7.75 -14.24 -9.13
N GLY A 85 7.11 -13.85 -10.24
CA GLY A 85 6.09 -14.65 -10.92
C GLY A 85 4.68 -14.56 -10.31
N PHE A 86 4.48 -13.79 -9.23
CA PHE A 86 3.14 -13.59 -8.64
C PHE A 86 2.79 -12.10 -8.44
N GLY A 87 3.72 -11.30 -7.91
CA GLY A 87 3.50 -9.87 -7.62
C GLY A 87 3.66 -9.55 -6.13
N GLY A 88 2.76 -8.75 -5.56
CA GLY A 88 2.87 -8.28 -4.18
C GLY A 88 2.61 -9.36 -3.13
N ILE A 89 3.43 -9.42 -2.09
CA ILE A 89 3.31 -10.40 -0.99
C ILE A 89 2.22 -9.96 -0.01
N VAL A 90 2.27 -8.70 0.42
CA VAL A 90 1.24 -8.11 1.29
C VAL A 90 -0.06 -7.95 0.52
N SER A 91 0.05 -7.54 -0.75
CA SER A 91 -1.11 -7.40 -1.64
C SER A 91 -1.93 -8.69 -1.72
N ALA A 92 -1.28 -9.85 -1.90
CA ALA A 92 -1.95 -11.14 -1.96
C ALA A 92 -2.82 -11.42 -0.72
N GLU A 93 -2.27 -11.18 0.47
CA GLU A 93 -2.96 -11.37 1.74
C GLU A 93 -4.09 -10.36 1.93
N VAL A 94 -3.91 -9.12 1.48
CA VAL A 94 -4.95 -8.09 1.51
C VAL A 94 -6.12 -8.48 0.61
N HIS A 95 -5.86 -8.92 -0.63
CA HIS A 95 -6.90 -9.43 -1.53
C HIS A 95 -7.68 -10.58 -0.88
N ALA A 96 -6.98 -11.56 -0.30
CA ALA A 96 -7.61 -12.70 0.37
C ALA A 96 -8.40 -12.27 1.62
N ALA A 97 -7.89 -11.33 2.41
CA ALA A 97 -8.54 -10.85 3.63
C ALA A 97 -9.79 -10.04 3.34
N LEU A 98 -9.78 -9.20 2.30
CA LEU A 98 -10.94 -8.38 1.91
C LEU A 98 -11.96 -9.15 1.07
N ALA A 99 -11.59 -10.33 0.56
CA ALA A 99 -12.52 -11.21 -0.15
C ALA A 99 -13.77 -11.50 0.71
N GLY A 100 -14.94 -11.35 0.10
CA GLY A 100 -16.23 -11.57 0.75
C GLY A 100 -16.78 -10.39 1.56
N MET A 101 -16.11 -9.22 1.60
CA MET A 101 -16.76 -8.00 2.06
C MET A 101 -17.90 -7.61 1.11
N GLN A 102 -18.96 -6.99 1.67
CA GLN A 102 -20.09 -6.51 0.86
C GLN A 102 -19.67 -5.43 -0.15
N ALA A 103 -18.77 -4.54 0.26
CA ALA A 103 -18.16 -3.53 -0.58
C ALA A 103 -16.63 -3.61 -0.40
N VAL A 104 -15.95 -4.14 -1.41
CA VAL A 104 -14.49 -4.24 -1.45
C VAL A 104 -13.97 -2.98 -2.16
N PRO A 105 -13.01 -2.23 -1.60
CA PRO A 105 -12.39 -1.11 -2.31
C PRO A 105 -11.62 -1.62 -3.54
N ARG A 106 -11.43 -0.77 -4.54
CA ARG A 106 -10.49 -1.07 -5.63
C ARG A 106 -9.08 -1.16 -5.04
N ILE A 107 -8.44 -2.31 -5.21
CA ILE A 107 -7.11 -2.56 -4.63
C ILE A 107 -6.06 -2.28 -5.69
N HIS A 108 -5.13 -1.37 -5.37
CA HIS A 108 -4.03 -0.96 -6.23
C HIS A 108 -2.71 -1.36 -5.58
N SER A 109 -1.93 -2.21 -6.24
CA SER A 109 -0.76 -2.84 -5.62
C SER A 109 0.54 -2.32 -6.21
N PHE A 110 1.42 -1.82 -5.35
CA PHE A 110 2.69 -1.25 -5.76
C PHE A 110 3.86 -1.74 -4.92
N ALA A 111 4.95 -2.10 -5.59
CA ALA A 111 6.25 -2.20 -4.95
C ALA A 111 7.10 -0.94 -5.18
N VAL A 112 7.82 -0.53 -4.15
CA VAL A 112 8.71 0.64 -4.18
C VAL A 112 9.91 0.43 -3.26
N GLY A 113 11.01 1.14 -3.51
CA GLY A 113 12.16 1.15 -2.61
C GLY A 113 12.87 -0.21 -2.55
N LEU A 114 12.75 -1.00 -3.62
CA LEU A 114 13.42 -2.29 -3.77
C LEU A 114 14.94 -2.08 -3.80
N GLY A 115 15.70 -3.02 -3.24
CA GLY A 115 17.17 -2.89 -3.18
C GLY A 115 17.67 -1.74 -2.31
N GLY A 116 16.84 -1.20 -1.41
CA GLY A 116 17.23 -0.12 -0.52
C GLY A 116 17.14 1.28 -1.13
N ARG A 117 16.52 1.42 -2.31
CA ARG A 117 16.23 2.73 -2.90
C ARG A 117 15.42 3.60 -1.93
N ASP A 118 15.72 4.89 -1.98
CA ASP A 118 15.01 5.88 -1.19
C ASP A 118 13.56 6.05 -1.69
N ILE A 119 12.68 6.44 -0.78
CA ILE A 119 11.26 6.68 -1.05
C ILE A 119 10.97 8.12 -0.65
N PRO A 120 11.00 9.06 -1.60
CA PRO A 120 10.85 10.48 -1.29
C PRO A 120 9.36 10.84 -1.11
N LEU A 121 9.06 12.04 -0.61
CA LEU A 121 7.66 12.43 -0.28
C LEU A 121 6.76 12.41 -1.51
N GLU A 122 7.31 12.68 -2.69
CA GLU A 122 6.67 12.68 -4.01
C GLU A 122 6.00 11.35 -4.35
N ILE A 123 6.36 10.26 -3.66
CA ILE A 123 5.66 8.98 -3.78
C ILE A 123 4.17 9.14 -3.53
N TYR A 124 3.78 10.00 -2.59
CA TYR A 124 2.38 10.20 -2.24
C TYR A 124 1.58 10.75 -3.44
N ARG A 125 2.09 11.78 -4.10
CA ARG A 125 1.50 12.31 -5.34
C ARG A 125 1.46 11.26 -6.44
N THR A 126 2.57 10.54 -6.64
CA THR A 126 2.66 9.48 -7.66
C THR A 126 1.59 8.41 -7.45
N LEU A 127 1.32 8.03 -6.20
CA LEU A 127 0.28 7.05 -5.87
C LEU A 127 -1.11 7.58 -6.21
N HIS A 128 -1.43 8.83 -5.86
CA HIS A 128 -2.70 9.46 -6.21
C HIS A 128 -2.91 9.53 -7.74
N GLU A 129 -1.87 9.93 -8.49
CA GLU A 129 -1.92 9.98 -9.96
C GLU A 129 -2.14 8.59 -10.58
N ARG A 130 -1.56 7.53 -10.01
CA ARG A 130 -1.72 6.16 -10.53
C ARG A 130 -3.10 5.56 -10.31
N ILE A 131 -3.84 6.02 -9.30
CA ILE A 131 -5.19 5.52 -9.00
C ILE A 131 -6.31 6.37 -9.58
N ASP A 132 -5.98 7.50 -10.22
CA ASP A 132 -6.94 8.34 -10.97
C ASP A 132 -7.48 7.61 -12.23
N ILE A 133 -6.89 6.47 -12.56
CA ILE A 133 -7.35 5.58 -13.63
C ILE A 133 -8.51 4.72 -13.08
N ALA A 134 -9.61 4.64 -13.83
CA ALA A 134 -10.85 3.99 -13.37
C ALA A 134 -10.68 2.49 -13.04
N GLU A 135 -9.69 1.81 -13.63
CA GLU A 135 -9.43 0.39 -13.45
C GLU A 135 -8.33 0.13 -12.39
N PRO A 136 -8.50 -0.89 -11.53
CA PRO A 136 -7.48 -1.29 -10.57
C PRO A 136 -6.17 -1.63 -11.29
N GLN A 137 -5.08 -1.01 -10.87
CA GLN A 137 -3.78 -1.31 -11.47
C GLN A 137 -3.32 -2.71 -11.03
N PRO A 138 -2.96 -3.61 -11.96
CA PRO A 138 -2.26 -4.83 -11.59
C PRO A 138 -0.96 -4.46 -10.86
N PHE A 139 -0.42 -5.41 -10.09
CA PHE A 139 0.81 -5.17 -9.34
C PHE A 139 1.89 -4.56 -10.24
N SER A 140 2.40 -3.40 -9.85
CA SER A 140 3.47 -2.72 -10.60
C SER A 140 4.55 -2.20 -9.68
N ILE A 141 5.74 -2.00 -10.24
CA ILE A 141 6.90 -1.49 -9.51
C ILE A 141 7.09 -0.03 -9.96
N ILE A 142 7.12 0.92 -9.02
CA ILE A 142 7.10 2.36 -9.34
C ILE A 142 8.49 2.87 -9.78
N ASP A 143 9.57 2.28 -9.26
CA ASP A 143 10.94 2.80 -9.34
C ASP A 143 11.87 1.91 -10.20
N VAL A 144 11.33 1.33 -11.28
CA VAL A 144 12.13 0.53 -12.24
C VAL A 144 12.74 1.44 -13.29
N GLU A 145 14.07 1.51 -13.30
CA GLU A 145 14.85 2.11 -14.39
C GLU A 145 14.98 1.09 -15.52
N ARG A 146 13.96 1.04 -16.40
CA ARG A 146 13.87 0.02 -17.46
C ARG A 146 15.05 0.09 -18.42
N GLU A 147 15.65 1.26 -18.59
CA GLU A 147 16.80 1.51 -19.45
C GLU A 147 18.07 0.81 -18.97
N LYS A 148 18.12 0.41 -17.70
CA LYS A 148 19.23 -0.36 -17.11
C LYS A 148 19.07 -1.87 -17.28
N LEU A 149 17.91 -2.33 -17.74
CA LEU A 149 17.69 -3.74 -18.02
C LEU A 149 18.39 -4.12 -19.34
N PRO A 150 18.87 -5.37 -19.47
CA PRO A 150 19.26 -5.91 -20.75
C PRO A 150 18.15 -5.75 -21.79
N VAL A 151 18.52 -5.60 -23.07
CA VAL A 151 17.55 -5.31 -24.13
C VAL A 151 16.52 -6.43 -24.27
N GLU A 152 16.98 -7.66 -24.07
CA GLU A 152 16.17 -8.88 -24.02
C GLU A 152 15.09 -8.86 -22.92
N ASP A 153 15.28 -8.08 -21.86
CA ASP A 153 14.37 -7.98 -20.71
C ASP A 153 13.40 -6.79 -20.80
N HIS A 154 13.53 -5.92 -21.82
CA HIS A 154 12.60 -4.80 -22.03
C HIS A 154 11.18 -5.22 -22.44
N GLY A 155 11.02 -6.46 -22.93
CA GLY A 155 9.77 -6.99 -23.48
C GLY A 155 8.98 -7.90 -22.54
N ILE A 156 9.37 -8.05 -21.28
CA ILE A 156 8.54 -8.75 -20.29
C ILE A 156 7.42 -7.80 -19.86
N GLU A 157 6.43 -7.66 -20.72
CA GLU A 157 5.14 -7.11 -20.33
C GLU A 157 4.57 -8.00 -19.23
N VAL A 158 4.36 -7.44 -18.04
CA VAL A 158 3.58 -8.08 -16.96
C VAL A 158 2.09 -7.99 -17.37
N THR A 159 1.77 -8.57 -18.52
CA THR A 159 0.44 -8.69 -19.10
C THR A 159 0.29 -10.08 -19.72
N GLU A 160 0.60 -11.12 -18.96
CA GLU A 160 0.05 -12.44 -19.25
C GLU A 160 -0.77 -12.91 -18.05
N THR A 161 -2.07 -12.66 -18.20
CA THR A 161 -3.16 -13.40 -17.59
C THR A 161 -2.85 -14.90 -17.66
N MET A 162 -2.36 -15.50 -16.57
CA MET A 162 -2.48 -16.94 -16.39
C MET A 162 -3.92 -17.22 -15.98
N THR A 163 -4.59 -17.99 -16.82
CA THR A 163 -5.98 -18.43 -16.75
C THR A 163 -6.28 -19.22 -15.49
#